data_AF-Q2QYS5-F1
#
_entry.id   AF-Q2QYS5-F1
#
_cell.length_a   1.000
_cell.length_b   1.000
_cell.length_c   1.000
_cell.angle_alpha   90.00
_cell.angle_beta   90.00
_cell.angle_gamma   90.00
#
_symmetry.space_group_name_H-M   'P 1'
#
loop_
_entity.id
_entity.type
_entity.pdbx_description
1 polymer ?
#
loop_
_entity_poly.entity_id
_entity_poly.type
_entity_poly.pdbx_seq_one_letter_code
_entity_poly.pdbx_strand_id
1 'polypeptide(L)'
;MEGGSGGDSQRFGKMVVESKFRRKRRRGGTTMILAGTTDTEGMMDQEEEEEDDDDQPADVLEDRKHQPADVLEDRKHRDGSIYRGTDYWSIYYRIADTNETPLKPMMLSDPTTDCRPNWSGCIVHSGCSMLQIFSLKLVSMAAPAIGDGPIQVYGFMAVRDHMDCLRNYVFNRGRDKPFIVNLSDPFILLSGPKRGFGMETPALLEYDIRIKRGDGEDDDLQLIDGAATISETELPPPYAQAYTRRIAGNYGSVNISLALLHNAIEATMHIQITEVRGSGGFNMSMACRVGQIPDEIKLFESVAIAKPCQLNKRFVLAIVKRGILVLDLKVKRSGASEEEEPVCMLRGLKAKAHSQVILPMIFDCATILVLQTAVRHRLAKVQGYLKAKKGSIRGNLMGKRVDFSARTVITPDSNITMNWWKGTLMMGILFFSIGNPVFTKCISWGIALKSCPIQPST
;
A
#
# COMPACT_ATOMS: atom_id res chain seq x y z
N MET A 1 16.86 -69.82 26.23
CA MET A 1 15.78 -69.87 25.22
C MET A 1 14.57 -69.20 25.87
N GLU A 2 14.61 -67.88 26.05
CA GLU A 2 14.32 -66.80 25.08
C GLU A 2 12.86 -66.74 24.62
N GLY A 3 12.25 -65.57 24.81
CA GLY A 3 10.92 -65.21 24.33
C GLY A 3 10.19 -64.24 25.26
N GLY A 4 10.62 -62.97 25.27
CA GLY A 4 9.95 -61.87 25.99
C GLY A 4 9.06 -61.02 25.08
N SER A 5 7.97 -60.47 25.63
CA SER A 5 7.10 -59.49 24.97
C SER A 5 6.42 -58.55 25.98
N GLY A 6 6.42 -57.25 25.67
CA GLY A 6 5.54 -56.20 26.21
C GLY A 6 5.90 -55.71 27.61
N GLY A 7 6.07 -54.43 27.90
CA GLY A 7 5.91 -53.20 27.14
C GLY A 7 5.91 -52.09 28.20
N ASP A 8 6.78 -51.08 28.08
CA ASP A 8 6.85 -50.05 29.11
C ASP A 8 7.04 -48.63 28.56
N SER A 9 6.34 -47.76 29.26
CA SER A 9 6.13 -46.33 29.10
C SER A 9 7.40 -45.48 28.97
N GLN A 10 7.37 -44.44 28.12
CA GLN A 10 8.43 -43.41 28.06
C GLN A 10 7.88 -42.00 28.27
N ARG A 11 8.34 -41.40 29.38
CA ARG A 11 8.35 -39.96 29.69
C ARG A 11 9.31 -39.23 28.73
N PHE A 12 8.88 -38.10 28.18
CA PHE A 12 9.76 -37.18 27.45
C PHE A 12 10.53 -36.27 28.42
N GLY A 13 11.86 -36.43 28.44
CA GLY A 13 12.82 -35.53 29.06
C GLY A 13 13.34 -34.47 28.07
N LYS A 14 13.54 -33.26 28.60
CA LYS A 14 14.05 -32.05 27.96
C LYS A 14 15.52 -32.25 27.52
N MET A 15 15.89 -31.89 26.30
CA MET A 15 17.30 -31.86 25.85
C MET A 15 17.64 -30.49 25.28
N VAL A 16 18.61 -29.83 25.93
CA VAL A 16 19.28 -28.60 25.51
C VAL A 16 20.45 -29.02 24.62
N VAL A 17 20.64 -28.36 23.47
CA VAL A 17 21.80 -28.58 22.59
C VAL A 17 22.47 -27.23 22.31
N GLU A 18 23.65 -27.04 22.89
CA GLU A 18 24.63 -26.03 22.49
C GLU A 18 25.36 -26.49 21.22
N SER A 19 25.50 -25.60 20.23
CA SER A 19 26.26 -25.87 19.00
C SER A 19 27.62 -25.15 19.02
N LYS A 20 28.71 -25.90 19.24
CA LYS A 20 30.09 -25.46 18.95
C LYS A 20 30.46 -25.86 17.51
N PHE A 21 30.78 -24.87 16.68
CA PHE A 21 31.18 -25.07 15.28
C PHE A 21 32.71 -25.24 15.16
N ARG A 22 33.16 -26.41 14.67
CA ARG A 22 34.57 -26.73 14.41
C ARG A 22 34.79 -26.83 12.89
N ARG A 23 35.57 -25.92 12.30
CA ARG A 23 35.97 -25.94 10.88
C ARG A 23 37.00 -27.05 10.61
N LYS A 24 36.78 -27.87 9.58
CA LYS A 24 37.72 -28.93 9.14
C LYS A 24 38.22 -28.60 7.72
N ARG A 25 39.53 -28.34 7.59
CA ARG A 25 40.25 -28.21 6.30
C ARG A 25 40.36 -29.58 5.61
N ARG A 26 40.27 -29.62 4.27
CA ARG A 26 40.70 -30.76 3.43
C ARG A 26 41.67 -30.27 2.35
N ARG A 27 42.73 -31.06 2.13
CA ARG A 27 43.82 -30.91 1.14
C ARG A 27 43.67 -31.93 0.00
N GLY A 28 44.10 -31.55 -1.21
CA GLY A 28 44.54 -32.37 -2.37
C GLY A 28 43.44 -33.13 -3.12
N GLY A 29 43.37 -33.21 -4.45
CA GLY A 29 44.27 -32.87 -5.56
C GLY A 29 44.21 -34.00 -6.60
N THR A 30 43.92 -33.74 -7.90
CA THR A 30 44.28 -34.61 -9.04
C THR A 30 44.25 -33.82 -10.36
N THR A 31 45.27 -34.05 -11.20
CA THR A 31 45.66 -33.39 -12.46
C THR A 31 45.04 -34.09 -13.70
N MET A 32 44.88 -33.37 -14.83
CA MET A 32 45.36 -33.74 -16.21
C MET A 32 44.93 -32.72 -17.31
N ILE A 33 45.88 -31.86 -17.68
CA ILE A 33 46.37 -31.36 -19.00
C ILE A 33 45.45 -31.34 -20.26
N LEU A 34 45.33 -30.17 -20.92
CA LEU A 34 45.70 -29.94 -22.34
C LEU A 34 45.79 -28.43 -22.67
N ALA A 35 46.66 -28.13 -23.64
CA ALA A 35 47.41 -26.89 -23.85
C ALA A 35 46.70 -25.77 -24.65
N GLY A 36 47.21 -24.55 -24.51
CA GLY A 36 46.88 -23.40 -25.37
C GLY A 36 47.65 -22.15 -24.92
N THR A 37 48.79 -21.91 -25.54
CA THR A 37 49.68 -20.74 -25.37
C THR A 37 49.07 -19.46 -25.91
N THR A 38 49.28 -18.33 -25.24
CA THR A 38 49.82 -17.09 -25.86
C THR A 38 50.08 -16.05 -24.77
N ASP A 39 51.20 -15.36 -24.98
CA ASP A 39 51.87 -14.44 -24.09
C ASP A 39 51.15 -13.09 -23.95
N THR A 40 51.30 -12.44 -22.80
CA THR A 40 51.41 -10.98 -22.70
C THR A 40 52.10 -10.64 -21.38
N GLU A 41 53.33 -10.15 -21.50
CA GLU A 41 54.11 -9.57 -20.41
C GLU A 41 53.61 -8.16 -20.07
N GLY A 42 53.78 -7.79 -18.80
CA GLY A 42 54.03 -6.41 -18.39
C GLY A 42 52.88 -5.72 -17.68
N MET A 43 52.90 -5.71 -16.34
CA MET A 43 52.34 -4.61 -15.56
C MET A 43 53.07 -4.51 -14.22
N MET A 44 53.51 -3.28 -13.93
CA MET A 44 54.36 -2.87 -12.82
C MET A 44 53.65 -3.04 -11.47
N ASP A 45 54.38 -3.57 -10.48
CA ASP A 45 54.02 -3.48 -9.07
C ASP A 45 54.17 -2.01 -8.63
N GLN A 46 53.06 -1.37 -8.27
CA GLN A 46 53.05 -0.16 -7.44
C GLN A 46 52.47 -0.57 -6.09
N GLU A 47 53.33 -0.56 -5.07
CA GLU A 47 52.94 -0.61 -3.67
C GLU A 47 52.25 0.73 -3.35
N GLU A 48 50.92 0.71 -3.21
CA GLU A 48 50.18 1.83 -2.61
C GLU A 48 50.23 1.66 -1.08
N GLU A 49 50.89 2.61 -0.43
CA GLU A 49 50.89 2.78 1.02
C GLU A 49 49.47 3.17 1.47
N GLU A 50 48.82 2.34 2.30
CA GLU A 50 47.58 2.72 2.98
C GLU A 50 47.94 3.65 4.15
N GLU A 51 47.58 4.93 4.04
CA GLU A 51 47.60 5.88 5.16
C GLU A 51 46.38 5.61 6.07
N ASP A 52 46.65 5.17 7.31
CA ASP A 52 45.67 4.99 8.38
C ASP A 52 45.11 6.36 8.86
N ASP A 53 44.04 6.84 8.25
CA ASP A 53 43.25 8.01 8.72
C ASP A 53 42.10 7.57 9.67
N ASP A 54 42.45 7.02 10.83
CA ASP A 54 41.48 6.66 11.89
C ASP A 54 41.47 7.73 13.01
N ASP A 55 40.75 8.84 12.78
CA ASP A 55 40.19 9.66 13.88
C ASP A 55 39.08 10.63 13.40
N GLN A 56 38.03 10.10 12.75
CA GLN A 56 36.79 10.87 12.49
C GLN A 56 35.61 10.34 13.31
N PRO A 57 34.76 11.23 13.87
CA PRO A 57 33.65 10.83 14.72
C PRO A 57 32.66 9.91 13.96
N ALA A 58 32.15 8.89 14.65
CA ALA A 58 31.29 7.84 14.08
C ALA A 58 30.10 8.36 13.26
N ASP A 59 29.60 9.56 13.59
CA ASP A 59 28.49 10.22 12.92
C ASP A 59 28.82 10.64 11.46
N VAL A 60 30.10 10.93 11.16
CA VAL A 60 30.57 11.29 9.81
C VAL A 60 30.77 10.04 8.93
N LEU A 61 31.07 8.89 9.55
CA LEU A 61 31.24 7.62 8.85
C LEU A 61 29.90 6.98 8.44
N GLU A 62 28.79 7.26 9.13
CA GLU A 62 27.45 6.84 8.69
C GLU A 62 26.94 7.62 7.47
N ASP A 63 27.35 8.89 7.32
CA ASP A 63 26.95 9.74 6.18
C ASP A 63 27.48 9.21 4.83
N ARG A 64 28.64 8.54 4.83
CA ARG A 64 29.28 7.98 3.61
C ARG A 64 28.67 6.65 3.13
N LYS A 65 27.80 5.99 3.90
CA LYS A 65 27.18 4.69 3.52
C LYS A 65 25.96 4.82 2.61
N HIS A 66 25.44 6.03 2.42
CA HIS A 66 24.17 6.29 1.74
C HIS A 66 24.40 6.92 0.38
N GLN A 67 23.88 6.30 -0.68
CA GLN A 67 23.97 6.88 -2.02
C GLN A 67 23.04 8.11 -2.12
N PRO A 68 23.46 9.22 -2.75
CA PRO A 68 22.56 10.33 -3.02
C PRO A 68 21.42 9.87 -3.93
N ALA A 69 20.23 10.45 -3.78
CA ALA A 69 19.15 10.26 -4.75
C ALA A 69 19.46 10.99 -6.06
N ASP A 70 19.05 10.41 -7.19
CA ASP A 70 19.11 11.06 -8.51
C ASP A 70 18.03 12.14 -8.62
N VAL A 71 18.30 13.30 -8.00
CA VAL A 71 17.37 14.43 -7.91
C VAL A 71 17.30 15.17 -9.25
N LEU A 72 16.08 15.51 -9.67
CA LEU A 72 15.84 16.43 -10.76
C LEU A 72 15.95 17.87 -10.23
N GLU A 73 17.15 18.45 -10.29
CA GLU A 73 17.50 19.71 -9.61
C GLU A 73 16.57 20.89 -9.95
N ASP A 74 16.06 20.96 -11.18
CA ASP A 74 15.16 22.00 -11.70
C ASP A 74 13.66 21.66 -11.53
N ARG A 75 13.32 20.78 -10.59
CA ARG A 75 11.95 20.33 -10.33
C ARG A 75 11.60 20.56 -8.88
N LYS A 76 11.06 21.74 -8.56
CA LYS A 76 10.60 22.12 -7.22
C LYS A 76 9.13 22.56 -7.24
N HIS A 77 8.42 22.28 -6.15
CA HIS A 77 7.03 22.70 -5.98
C HIS A 77 6.92 24.19 -5.70
N ARG A 78 7.81 24.76 -4.88
CA ARG A 78 7.68 26.14 -4.38
C ARG A 78 7.72 27.20 -5.47
N ASP A 79 8.64 27.06 -6.41
CA ASP A 79 8.79 27.98 -7.53
C ASP A 79 7.88 27.60 -8.73
N GLY A 80 7.15 26.48 -8.61
CA GLY A 80 6.32 25.92 -9.66
C GLY A 80 7.08 25.37 -10.87
N SER A 81 8.42 25.28 -10.79
CA SER A 81 9.28 24.77 -11.87
C SER A 81 8.92 23.34 -12.25
N ILE A 82 8.52 22.52 -11.26
CA ILE A 82 8.09 21.13 -11.46
C ILE A 82 6.88 20.99 -12.40
N TYR A 83 6.05 22.03 -12.51
CA TYR A 83 4.84 22.02 -13.34
C TYR A 83 5.02 22.63 -14.72
N ARG A 84 6.17 23.25 -14.98
CA ARG A 84 6.51 23.90 -16.26
C ARG A 84 7.46 23.06 -17.11
N GLY A 85 7.85 21.88 -16.62
CA GLY A 85 8.77 20.99 -17.31
C GLY A 85 8.21 20.47 -18.63
N THR A 86 9.03 20.54 -19.67
CA THR A 86 8.73 19.99 -21.01
C THR A 86 9.65 18.81 -21.36
N ASP A 87 10.43 18.32 -20.40
CA ASP A 87 11.31 17.18 -20.59
C ASP A 87 10.53 15.85 -20.59
N TYR A 88 11.24 14.76 -20.94
CA TYR A 88 10.67 13.42 -21.01
C TYR A 88 9.93 13.02 -19.73
N TRP A 89 10.51 13.26 -18.55
CA TRP A 89 9.92 12.84 -17.27
C TRP A 89 8.65 13.61 -16.98
N SER A 90 8.65 14.93 -17.20
CA SER A 90 7.48 15.79 -16.96
C SER A 90 6.27 15.36 -17.79
N ILE A 91 6.49 15.04 -19.06
CA ILE A 91 5.43 14.62 -19.98
C ILE A 91 5.01 13.18 -19.70
N TYR A 92 5.96 12.25 -19.62
CA TYR A 92 5.69 10.83 -19.40
C TYR A 92 4.96 10.60 -18.09
N TYR A 93 5.41 11.24 -17.00
CA TYR A 93 4.81 11.10 -15.68
C TYR A 93 3.65 12.04 -15.39
N ARG A 94 3.21 12.86 -16.35
CA ARG A 94 2.10 13.82 -16.20
C ARG A 94 2.23 14.60 -14.88
N ILE A 95 3.42 15.15 -14.61
CA ILE A 95 3.75 15.75 -13.30
C ILE A 95 2.81 16.91 -12.94
N ALA A 96 2.34 17.64 -13.96
CA ALA A 96 1.34 18.70 -13.80
C ALA A 96 -0.01 18.21 -13.24
N ASP A 97 -0.35 16.93 -13.45
CA ASP A 97 -1.53 16.32 -12.85
C ASP A 97 -1.21 15.87 -11.42
N THR A 98 -1.80 16.58 -10.46
CA THR A 98 -1.59 16.37 -9.02
C THR A 98 -2.58 15.40 -8.39
N ASN A 99 -3.48 14.81 -9.20
CA ASN A 99 -4.44 13.83 -8.73
C ASN A 99 -3.75 12.57 -8.20
N GLU A 100 -4.41 11.93 -7.24
CA GLU A 100 -4.02 10.61 -6.76
C GLU A 100 -4.50 9.53 -7.74
N THR A 101 -3.74 8.43 -7.83
CA THR A 101 -4.15 7.27 -8.62
C THR A 101 -5.58 6.81 -8.28
N PRO A 102 -6.45 6.59 -9.29
CA PRO A 102 -7.76 5.99 -9.09
C PRO A 102 -7.68 4.46 -9.00
N LEU A 103 -6.51 3.87 -9.27
CA LEU A 103 -6.31 2.43 -9.25
C LEU A 103 -6.43 1.88 -7.82
N LYS A 104 -7.03 0.69 -7.73
CA LYS A 104 -7.29 0.02 -6.46
C LYS A 104 -6.15 -0.96 -6.13
N PRO A 105 -6.02 -1.37 -4.86
CA PRO A 105 -5.06 -2.41 -4.50
C PRO A 105 -5.26 -3.70 -5.30
N MET A 106 -4.18 -4.46 -5.42
CA MET A 106 -4.01 -5.71 -6.17
C MET A 106 -4.15 -5.52 -7.68
N MET A 107 -3.72 -4.36 -8.20
CA MET A 107 -3.66 -4.15 -9.66
C MET A 107 -2.54 -5.01 -10.26
N LEU A 108 -1.36 -5.05 -9.62
CA LEU A 108 -0.23 -5.83 -10.12
C LEU A 108 -0.39 -7.34 -9.93
N SER A 109 -1.47 -7.76 -9.26
CA SER A 109 -1.78 -9.16 -8.99
C SER A 109 -3.21 -9.51 -9.41
N ASP A 110 -3.78 -8.82 -10.41
CA ASP A 110 -5.13 -9.14 -10.92
C ASP A 110 -5.14 -10.56 -11.50
N PRO A 111 -6.06 -11.44 -11.06
CA PRO A 111 -6.12 -12.82 -11.52
C PRO A 111 -6.14 -13.02 -13.04
N THR A 112 -6.56 -12.05 -13.85
CA THR A 112 -6.87 -12.31 -15.27
C THR A 112 -5.68 -12.30 -16.22
N THR A 113 -4.53 -11.72 -15.86
CA THR A 113 -3.44 -11.49 -16.82
C THR A 113 -2.38 -12.59 -16.85
N ASP A 114 -2.00 -13.15 -15.69
CA ASP A 114 -0.77 -13.97 -15.58
C ASP A 114 -0.97 -15.39 -15.04
N CYS A 115 -2.22 -15.81 -14.89
CA CYS A 115 -2.58 -17.13 -14.36
C CYS A 115 -2.72 -18.18 -15.45
N ARG A 116 -2.01 -19.31 -15.30
CA ARG A 116 -2.11 -20.49 -16.19
C ARG A 116 -2.60 -21.74 -15.43
N PRO A 117 -3.52 -22.54 -16.01
CA PRO A 117 -4.19 -22.32 -17.31
C PRO A 117 -5.25 -21.21 -17.27
N ASN A 118 -5.80 -20.91 -16.10
CA ASN A 118 -6.71 -19.80 -15.87
C ASN A 118 -6.66 -19.39 -14.39
N TRP A 119 -7.31 -18.29 -14.05
CA TRP A 119 -7.31 -17.78 -12.67
C TRP A 119 -8.01 -18.67 -11.64
N SER A 120 -9.07 -19.40 -12.04
CA SER A 120 -9.86 -20.25 -11.14
C SER A 120 -9.16 -21.55 -10.76
N GLY A 121 -8.25 -22.03 -11.60
CA GLY A 121 -7.42 -23.21 -11.39
C GLY A 121 -5.94 -22.89 -11.54
N CYS A 122 -5.52 -21.70 -11.10
CA CYS A 122 -4.15 -21.21 -11.35
C CYS A 122 -3.11 -22.13 -10.71
N ILE A 123 -2.29 -22.75 -11.56
CA ILE A 123 -1.13 -23.57 -11.16
C ILE A 123 0.14 -22.71 -11.23
N VAL A 124 0.22 -21.83 -12.23
CA VAL A 124 1.35 -20.94 -12.48
C VAL A 124 0.86 -19.51 -12.53
N HIS A 125 1.45 -18.64 -11.70
CA HIS A 125 1.21 -17.20 -11.68
C HIS A 125 2.56 -16.49 -11.82
N SER A 126 2.74 -15.62 -12.80
CA SER A 126 3.98 -14.83 -12.90
C SER A 126 3.96 -13.69 -11.87
N GLY A 127 5.07 -13.46 -11.17
CA GLY A 127 5.26 -12.19 -10.46
C GLY A 127 5.80 -11.12 -11.41
N CYS A 128 5.90 -9.89 -10.93
CA CYS A 128 6.49 -8.77 -11.65
C CYS A 128 7.65 -8.15 -10.84
N SER A 129 8.41 -7.26 -11.47
CA SER A 129 9.37 -6.40 -10.76
C SER A 129 8.59 -5.32 -10.02
N MET A 130 8.76 -5.23 -8.69
CA MET A 130 8.03 -4.28 -7.86
C MET A 130 8.98 -3.48 -6.96
N LEU A 131 8.70 -2.19 -6.80
CA LEU A 131 9.38 -1.36 -5.80
C LEU A 131 8.75 -1.60 -4.43
N GLN A 132 9.57 -1.85 -3.42
CA GLN A 132 9.17 -1.84 -2.01
C GLN A 132 9.89 -0.71 -1.29
N ILE A 133 9.15 0.22 -0.69
CA ILE A 133 9.69 1.23 0.22
C ILE A 133 9.51 0.72 1.64
N PHE A 134 10.59 0.64 2.41
CA PHE A 134 10.57 0.12 3.78
C PHE A 134 10.35 1.22 4.80
N SER A 135 11.10 2.31 4.68
CA SER A 135 11.07 3.38 5.67
C SER A 135 11.51 4.73 5.10
N LEU A 136 11.08 5.78 5.81
CA LEU A 136 11.58 7.14 5.69
C LEU A 136 12.17 7.51 7.04
N LYS A 137 13.43 7.94 7.08
CA LYS A 137 14.15 8.33 8.30
C LYS A 137 14.63 9.76 8.17
N LEU A 138 14.36 10.57 9.19
CA LEU A 138 14.87 11.94 9.28
C LEU A 138 16.34 11.91 9.74
N VAL A 139 17.21 12.65 9.04
CA VAL A 139 18.67 12.65 9.27
C VAL A 139 19.23 14.06 9.13
N SER A 140 20.35 14.34 9.81
CA SER A 140 21.17 15.56 9.68
C SER A 140 20.37 16.86 9.69
N MET A 141 19.72 17.15 10.82
CA MET A 141 18.89 18.34 11.00
C MET A 141 19.72 19.59 11.23
N ALA A 142 19.39 20.69 10.54
CA ALA A 142 20.02 21.97 10.79
C ALA A 142 19.55 22.55 12.14
N ALA A 143 20.40 23.34 12.83
CA ALA A 143 20.06 23.95 14.11
C ALA A 143 18.72 24.71 14.12
N PRO A 144 18.34 25.49 13.09
CA PRO A 144 17.02 26.14 13.04
C PRO A 144 15.84 25.16 12.99
N ALA A 145 16.08 23.92 12.54
CA ALA A 145 15.11 22.84 12.47
C ALA A 145 14.98 22.07 13.80
N ILE A 146 15.97 22.18 14.67
CA ILE A 146 15.96 21.67 16.05
C ILE A 146 15.50 22.83 16.94
N GLY A 147 14.19 22.93 17.17
CA GLY A 147 13.62 23.90 18.12
C GLY A 147 13.44 23.27 19.50
N ASP A 148 12.92 24.05 20.46
CA ASP A 148 12.66 23.57 21.82
C ASP A 148 11.49 22.55 21.91
N GLY A 149 10.72 22.39 20.83
CA GLY A 149 9.55 21.52 20.76
C GLY A 149 9.73 20.29 19.86
N PRO A 150 8.79 19.33 19.89
CA PRO A 150 8.86 18.13 19.06
C PRO A 150 8.83 18.48 17.56
N ILE A 151 9.62 17.76 16.77
CA ILE A 151 9.66 17.95 15.31
C ILE A 151 8.34 17.44 14.72
N GLN A 152 7.59 18.36 14.11
CA GLN A 152 6.32 18.09 13.45
C GLN A 152 6.51 18.18 11.94
N VAL A 153 6.37 17.07 11.22
CA VAL A 153 6.50 17.02 9.76
C VAL A 153 5.16 16.85 9.07
N TYR A 154 4.96 17.54 7.94
CA TYR A 154 3.77 17.42 7.10
C TYR A 154 4.14 17.56 5.63
N GLY A 155 3.17 17.34 4.74
CA GLY A 155 3.36 17.33 3.30
C GLY A 155 3.17 15.94 2.72
N PHE A 156 3.83 15.64 1.62
CA PHE A 156 3.67 14.36 0.94
C PHE A 156 4.96 13.83 0.32
N MET A 157 4.97 12.52 0.11
CA MET A 157 5.89 11.81 -0.78
C MET A 157 5.07 10.78 -1.55
N ALA A 158 5.15 10.80 -2.87
CA ALA A 158 4.42 9.93 -3.77
C ALA A 158 5.34 9.31 -4.81
N VAL A 159 4.99 8.10 -5.24
CA VAL A 159 5.64 7.45 -6.38
C VAL A 159 4.67 7.48 -7.55
N ARG A 160 5.19 7.79 -8.73
CA ARG A 160 4.52 7.66 -10.03
C ARG A 160 5.24 6.57 -10.81
N ASP A 161 4.49 5.63 -11.36
CA ASP A 161 5.03 4.53 -12.16
C ASP A 161 4.28 4.40 -13.49
N HIS A 162 4.75 3.52 -14.37
CA HIS A 162 4.14 3.30 -15.69
C HIS A 162 2.70 2.78 -15.65
N MET A 163 2.27 2.14 -14.54
CA MET A 163 0.93 1.59 -14.43
C MET A 163 -0.12 2.69 -14.36
N ASP A 164 0.20 3.74 -13.61
CA ASP A 164 -0.56 4.98 -13.61
C ASP A 164 0.35 6.09 -13.10
N CYS A 165 0.72 6.98 -14.01
CA CYS A 165 1.65 8.07 -13.75
C CYS A 165 1.13 9.13 -12.75
N LEU A 166 -0.02 8.92 -12.10
CA LEU A 166 -0.55 9.79 -11.06
C LEU A 166 0.07 9.47 -9.69
N ARG A 167 -0.10 10.36 -8.71
CA ARG A 167 0.50 10.21 -7.38
C ARG A 167 -0.04 8.97 -6.68
N ASN A 168 0.84 8.07 -6.26
CA ASN A 168 0.53 7.00 -5.31
C ASN A 168 1.30 7.26 -4.02
N TYR A 169 0.60 7.80 -3.01
CA TYR A 169 1.22 8.36 -1.81
C TYR A 169 1.86 7.31 -0.90
N VAL A 170 3.14 7.50 -0.59
CA VAL A 170 3.87 6.77 0.45
C VAL A 170 3.66 7.45 1.80
N PHE A 171 3.71 8.79 1.81
CA PHE A 171 3.43 9.66 2.94
C PHE A 171 2.50 10.78 2.48
N ASN A 172 1.46 11.09 3.25
CA ASN A 172 0.56 12.21 2.97
C ASN A 172 -0.09 12.69 4.28
N ARG A 173 0.31 13.87 4.75
CA ARG A 173 -0.22 14.50 5.96
C ARG A 173 -0.41 16.00 5.73
N GLY A 174 -1.58 16.52 6.07
CA GLY A 174 -1.81 17.96 6.08
C GLY A 174 -1.17 18.65 7.29
N ARG A 175 -0.95 19.95 7.19
CA ARG A 175 -0.39 20.80 8.26
C ARG A 175 -1.21 20.82 9.55
N ASP A 176 -2.53 20.61 9.44
CA ASP A 176 -3.46 20.54 10.58
C ASP A 176 -3.25 19.30 11.44
N LYS A 177 -2.78 18.20 10.82
CA LYS A 177 -2.53 16.93 11.49
C LYS A 177 -1.15 16.39 11.12
N PRO A 178 -0.08 17.09 11.52
CA PRO A 178 1.29 16.71 11.19
C PRO A 178 1.66 15.40 11.90
N PHE A 179 2.71 14.76 11.41
CA PHE A 179 3.33 13.63 12.08
C PHE A 179 4.41 14.14 13.05
N ILE A 180 4.35 13.70 14.30
CA ILE A 180 5.35 14.03 15.31
C ILE A 180 6.46 12.98 15.23
N VAL A 181 7.69 13.42 14.96
CA VAL A 181 8.87 12.54 14.86
C VAL A 181 9.44 12.31 16.26
N ASN A 182 9.64 11.05 16.62
CA ASN A 182 10.39 10.67 17.82
C ASN A 182 11.89 10.73 17.50
N LEU A 183 12.67 11.59 18.17
CA LEU A 183 14.10 11.72 17.90
C LEU A 183 14.92 10.49 18.31
N SER A 184 14.45 9.71 19.28
CA SER A 184 15.09 8.43 19.65
C SER A 184 14.90 7.35 18.59
N ASP A 185 13.89 7.51 17.72
CA ASP A 185 13.54 6.59 16.66
C ASP A 185 12.98 7.39 15.46
N PRO A 186 13.85 8.08 14.68
CA PRO A 186 13.47 9.17 13.77
C PRO A 186 12.80 8.70 12.47
N PHE A 187 11.92 7.71 12.56
CA PHE A 187 11.15 7.17 11.46
C PHE A 187 9.88 7.97 11.26
N ILE A 188 9.61 8.31 9.99
CA ILE A 188 8.36 8.89 9.56
C ILE A 188 7.40 7.74 9.22
N LEU A 189 6.30 7.62 9.97
CA LEU A 189 5.34 6.55 9.76
C LEU A 189 4.66 6.68 8.39
N LEU A 190 4.81 5.65 7.56
CA LEU A 190 4.27 5.65 6.20
C LEU A 190 2.73 5.70 6.21
N SER A 191 2.16 6.53 5.34
CA SER A 191 0.71 6.51 5.08
C SER A 191 0.32 5.26 4.30
N GLY A 192 1.25 4.71 3.51
CA GLY A 192 1.09 3.47 2.77
C GLY A 192 0.37 3.70 1.43
N PRO A 193 0.86 3.09 0.34
CA PRO A 193 0.31 3.35 -0.98
C PRO A 193 -1.05 2.69 -1.20
N LYS A 194 -1.82 3.23 -2.16
CA LYS A 194 -3.11 2.65 -2.58
C LYS A 194 -2.95 1.31 -3.27
N ARG A 195 -1.83 1.10 -3.96
CA ARG A 195 -1.46 -0.11 -4.69
C ARG A 195 0.05 -0.28 -4.69
N GLY A 196 0.52 -1.46 -5.11
CA GLY A 196 1.95 -1.70 -5.29
C GLY A 196 2.53 -0.85 -6.42
N PHE A 197 3.85 -0.67 -6.38
CA PHE A 197 4.60 0.06 -7.40
C PHE A 197 5.20 -0.92 -8.41
N GLY A 198 4.82 -0.77 -9.68
CA GLY A 198 5.34 -1.61 -10.76
C GLY A 198 6.63 -1.03 -11.31
N MET A 199 7.67 -1.85 -11.44
CA MET A 199 9.00 -1.45 -11.91
C MET A 199 9.35 -2.13 -13.23
N GLU A 200 8.57 -1.84 -14.29
CA GLU A 200 8.95 -2.16 -15.67
C GLU A 200 9.70 -1.00 -16.34
N THR A 201 9.49 0.21 -15.83
CA THR A 201 10.20 1.44 -16.21
C THR A 201 10.64 2.19 -14.95
N PRO A 202 11.61 3.12 -15.04
CA PRO A 202 12.10 3.87 -13.89
C PRO A 202 10.99 4.71 -13.26
N ALA A 203 10.66 4.50 -11.99
CA ALA A 203 9.60 5.27 -11.31
C ALA A 203 10.06 6.69 -10.94
N LEU A 204 9.12 7.63 -10.85
CA LEU A 204 9.36 8.99 -10.37
C LEU A 204 8.91 9.13 -8.92
N LEU A 205 9.83 9.51 -8.04
CA LEU A 205 9.55 9.88 -6.66
C LEU A 205 9.34 11.40 -6.59
N GLU A 206 8.15 11.84 -6.22
CA GLU A 206 7.77 13.25 -6.06
C GLU A 206 7.53 13.55 -4.57
N TYR A 207 8.07 14.65 -4.06
CA TYR A 207 8.00 14.97 -2.63
C TYR A 207 7.98 16.47 -2.34
N ASP A 208 7.22 16.85 -1.32
CA ASP A 208 7.22 18.16 -0.69
C ASP A 208 6.89 17.94 0.78
N ILE A 209 7.92 17.91 1.63
CA ILE A 209 7.80 17.69 3.07
C ILE A 209 8.35 18.92 3.79
N ARG A 210 7.61 19.39 4.80
CA ARG A 210 7.96 20.55 5.63
C ARG A 210 7.96 20.21 7.10
N ILE A 211 8.68 21.03 7.86
CA ILE A 211 8.65 21.04 9.32
C ILE A 211 7.79 22.22 9.74
N LYS A 212 6.74 21.91 10.51
CA LYS A 212 5.81 22.90 11.04
C LYS A 212 6.53 23.81 12.05
N ARG A 213 6.35 25.12 11.87
CA ARG A 213 6.80 26.19 12.75
C ARG A 213 5.69 27.22 12.88
N GLY A 214 5.61 27.83 14.06
CA GLY A 214 4.62 28.86 14.33
C GLY A 214 3.19 28.48 13.95
N ASP A 215 2.39 29.52 13.69
CA ASP A 215 0.98 29.36 13.35
C ASP A 215 0.75 29.39 11.82
N GLY A 216 1.62 30.06 11.05
CA GLY A 216 1.51 30.22 9.60
C GLY A 216 2.38 29.29 8.77
N GLU A 217 2.02 29.07 7.49
CA GLU A 217 2.86 28.29 6.56
C GLU A 217 4.19 28.98 6.20
N ASP A 218 4.25 30.31 6.29
CA ASP A 218 5.43 31.10 5.91
C ASP A 218 6.59 30.92 6.89
N ASP A 219 6.29 30.51 8.13
CA ASP A 219 7.29 30.20 9.15
C ASP A 219 7.87 28.78 8.98
N ASP A 220 7.19 27.91 8.23
CA ASP A 220 7.53 26.49 8.12
C ASP A 220 8.82 26.28 7.33
N LEU A 221 9.62 25.32 7.79
CA LEU A 221 10.90 25.01 7.14
C LEU A 221 10.71 23.95 6.07
N GLN A 222 11.27 24.18 4.89
CA GLN A 222 11.29 23.19 3.82
C GLN A 222 12.30 22.09 4.12
N LEU A 223 11.82 20.89 4.47
CA LEU A 223 12.68 19.76 4.74
C LEU A 223 13.23 19.18 3.43
N ILE A 224 12.36 18.76 2.51
CA ILE A 224 12.71 18.30 1.16
C ILE A 224 11.64 18.77 0.18
N ASP A 225 12.04 19.13 -1.04
CA ASP A 225 11.14 19.53 -2.12
C ASP A 225 11.74 19.16 -3.46
N GLY A 226 10.98 18.40 -4.23
CA GLY A 226 11.26 18.17 -5.63
C GLY A 226 10.90 16.78 -6.12
N ALA A 227 11.66 16.29 -7.08
CA ALA A 227 11.47 14.97 -7.66
C ALA A 227 12.81 14.25 -7.87
N ALA A 228 12.79 12.92 -7.81
CA ALA A 228 13.92 12.06 -8.09
C ALA A 228 13.48 10.86 -8.93
N THR A 229 14.37 10.31 -9.74
CA THR A 229 14.10 9.06 -10.47
C THR A 229 14.60 7.85 -9.68
N ILE A 230 13.94 6.71 -9.87
CA ILE A 230 14.35 5.42 -9.33
C ILE A 230 14.37 4.43 -10.50
N SER A 231 15.55 4.11 -11.01
CA SER A 231 15.72 3.10 -12.07
C SER A 231 16.13 1.73 -11.50
N GLU A 232 15.80 0.66 -12.21
CA GLU A 232 16.31 -0.70 -11.95
C GLU A 232 17.84 -0.79 -12.08
N THR A 233 18.42 -0.07 -13.05
CA THR A 233 19.87 -0.10 -13.34
C THR A 233 20.72 0.55 -12.26
N GLU A 234 20.12 1.42 -11.44
CA GLU A 234 20.82 2.15 -10.39
C GLU A 234 20.88 1.36 -9.07
N LEU A 235 20.33 0.14 -9.03
CA LEU A 235 20.17 -0.62 -7.79
C LEU A 235 21.30 -1.63 -7.65
N PRO A 236 22.08 -1.58 -6.55
CA PRO A 236 23.24 -2.44 -6.42
C PRO A 236 22.81 -3.91 -6.33
N PRO A 237 23.45 -4.81 -7.09
CA PRO A 237 23.29 -6.24 -6.87
C PRO A 237 23.75 -6.60 -5.44
N PRO A 238 23.03 -7.49 -4.73
CA PRO A 238 21.89 -8.26 -5.21
C PRO A 238 20.56 -7.49 -5.10
N TYR A 239 19.73 -7.60 -6.15
CA TYR A 239 18.40 -6.96 -6.26
C TYR A 239 17.42 -7.32 -5.11
N ALA A 240 17.72 -8.33 -4.28
CA ALA A 240 16.93 -8.71 -3.10
C ALA A 240 17.50 -8.16 -1.78
N GLN A 241 18.20 -7.03 -1.80
CA GLN A 241 18.69 -6.31 -0.62
C GLN A 241 18.11 -4.89 -0.61
N ALA A 242 17.74 -4.40 0.58
CA ALA A 242 17.37 -3.01 0.71
C ALA A 242 18.61 -2.13 0.61
N TYR A 243 18.46 -1.01 -0.08
CA TYR A 243 19.45 0.04 -0.14
C TYR A 243 18.78 1.33 0.30
N THR A 244 19.59 2.27 0.79
CA THR A 244 19.09 3.54 1.29
C THR A 244 19.64 4.67 0.44
N ARG A 245 18.74 5.51 -0.06
CA ARG A 245 19.08 6.77 -0.73
C ARG A 245 18.87 7.95 0.20
N ARG A 246 19.75 8.93 0.12
CA ARG A 246 19.60 10.20 0.84
C ARG A 246 19.01 11.27 -0.07
N ILE A 247 17.93 11.89 0.38
CA ILE A 247 17.34 13.08 -0.22
C ILE A 247 17.73 14.25 0.68
N ALA A 248 18.67 15.07 0.22
CA ALA A 248 19.10 16.26 0.94
C ALA A 248 18.09 17.39 0.73
N GLY A 249 17.89 18.21 1.75
CA GLY A 249 17.22 19.49 1.62
C GLY A 249 17.81 20.52 2.57
N ASN A 250 17.22 21.71 2.58
CA ASN A 250 17.86 22.89 3.15
C ASN A 250 17.96 22.86 4.68
N TYR A 251 17.01 22.20 5.35
CA TYR A 251 16.90 22.18 6.80
C TYR A 251 17.04 20.77 7.41
N GLY A 252 17.35 19.78 6.57
CA GLY A 252 17.53 18.40 6.98
C GLY A 252 17.64 17.47 5.77
N SER A 253 17.86 16.20 6.04
CA SER A 253 17.85 15.15 5.02
C SER A 253 16.82 14.07 5.37
N VAL A 254 16.30 13.41 4.35
CA VAL A 254 15.46 12.23 4.51
C VAL A 254 16.13 11.05 3.83
N ASN A 255 16.43 10.01 4.60
CA ASN A 255 16.85 8.73 4.08
C ASN A 255 15.61 7.90 3.71
N ILE A 256 15.58 7.37 2.49
CA ILE A 256 14.57 6.43 2.02
C ILE A 256 15.20 5.05 1.85
N SER A 257 14.76 4.07 2.63
CA SER A 257 15.15 2.66 2.47
C SER A 257 14.16 1.94 1.57
N LEU A 258 14.65 1.28 0.53
CA LEU A 258 13.81 0.67 -0.49
C LEU A 258 14.53 -0.51 -1.20
N ALA A 259 13.79 -1.39 -1.88
CA ALA A 259 14.34 -2.51 -2.66
C ALA A 259 13.51 -2.78 -3.92
N LEU A 260 14.15 -3.37 -4.93
CA LEU A 260 13.49 -3.87 -6.13
C LEU A 260 13.26 -5.37 -6.06
N LEU A 261 12.03 -5.78 -5.83
CA LEU A 261 11.70 -7.20 -5.71
C LEU A 261 11.32 -7.78 -7.08
N HIS A 262 12.19 -8.62 -7.64
CA HIS A 262 11.84 -9.41 -8.82
C HIS A 262 10.89 -10.55 -8.48
N ASN A 263 10.02 -10.88 -9.44
CA ASN A 263 9.03 -11.95 -9.29
C ASN A 263 8.20 -11.78 -8.00
N ALA A 264 7.85 -10.53 -7.69
CA ALA A 264 7.03 -10.15 -6.56
C ALA A 264 5.55 -10.14 -6.91
N ILE A 265 4.73 -10.22 -5.87
CA ILE A 265 3.28 -10.08 -5.93
C ILE A 265 2.83 -8.99 -4.95
N GLU A 266 1.81 -8.23 -5.35
CA GLU A 266 1.18 -7.25 -4.46
C GLU A 266 0.34 -7.97 -3.41
N ALA A 267 0.67 -7.76 -2.14
CA ALA A 267 -0.09 -8.22 -0.99
C ALA A 267 -0.74 -7.07 -0.25
N THR A 268 -2.00 -7.29 0.13
CA THR A 268 -2.79 -6.37 0.94
C THR A 268 -3.03 -6.98 2.31
N MET A 269 -2.82 -6.18 3.35
CA MET A 269 -3.08 -6.59 4.73
C MET A 269 -4.14 -5.74 5.40
N HIS A 270 -5.00 -6.42 6.15
CA HIS A 270 -6.00 -5.82 7.03
C HIS A 270 -5.83 -6.36 8.44
N ILE A 271 -6.06 -5.50 9.42
CA ILE A 271 -5.99 -5.86 10.82
C ILE A 271 -7.37 -5.65 11.42
N GLN A 272 -7.86 -6.65 12.14
CA GLN A 272 -9.11 -6.59 12.87
C GLN A 272 -8.87 -7.05 14.31
N ILE A 273 -9.22 -6.19 15.27
CA ILE A 273 -9.27 -6.54 16.68
C ILE A 273 -10.67 -7.07 16.96
N THR A 274 -10.80 -8.38 17.19
CA THR A 274 -12.11 -9.02 17.38
C THR A 274 -12.55 -9.06 18.83
N GLU A 275 -11.58 -9.05 19.75
CA GLU A 275 -11.85 -9.15 21.18
C GLU A 275 -10.82 -8.31 21.94
N VAL A 276 -11.28 -7.59 22.96
CA VAL A 276 -10.44 -6.88 23.92
C VAL A 276 -10.83 -7.38 25.30
N ARG A 277 -9.85 -7.81 26.07
CA ARG A 277 -10.01 -8.43 27.39
C ARG A 277 -9.43 -7.51 28.47
N GLY A 278 -10.17 -7.34 29.55
CA GLY A 278 -9.83 -6.43 30.65
C GLY A 278 -10.37 -5.01 30.45
N SER A 279 -10.32 -4.19 31.50
CA SER A 279 -10.94 -2.86 31.57
C SER A 279 -10.05 -1.71 31.08
N GLY A 280 -8.75 -1.94 30.84
CA GLY A 280 -7.78 -0.88 30.56
C GLY A 280 -7.48 -0.61 29.08
N GLY A 281 -7.76 -1.56 28.18
CA GLY A 281 -7.27 -1.49 26.79
C GLY A 281 -5.78 -1.81 26.64
N PHE A 282 -5.24 -1.58 25.45
CA PHE A 282 -3.83 -1.82 25.14
C PHE A 282 -3.29 -0.89 24.04
N ASN A 283 -1.97 -0.70 24.04
CA ASN A 283 -1.20 -0.11 22.97
C ASN A 283 -0.65 -1.22 22.08
N MET A 284 -0.52 -0.93 20.79
CA MET A 284 -0.09 -1.92 19.81
C MET A 284 0.75 -1.26 18.73
N SER A 285 1.87 -1.88 18.38
CA SER A 285 2.62 -1.56 17.16
C SER A 285 2.79 -2.82 16.32
N MET A 286 2.76 -2.64 15.01
CA MET A 286 2.93 -3.71 14.05
C MET A 286 3.92 -3.29 12.97
N ALA A 287 4.85 -4.18 12.72
CA ALA A 287 5.83 -4.04 11.67
C ALA A 287 5.99 -5.36 10.90
N CYS A 288 6.65 -5.29 9.76
CA CYS A 288 6.92 -6.50 8.99
C CYS A 288 8.25 -6.46 8.25
N ARG A 289 8.82 -7.63 8.00
CA ARG A 289 9.99 -7.85 7.15
C ARG A 289 9.63 -8.73 5.96
N VAL A 290 10.18 -8.42 4.79
CA VAL A 290 9.87 -9.12 3.54
C VAL A 290 11.03 -10.03 3.14
N GLY A 291 10.79 -11.34 3.14
CA GLY A 291 11.79 -12.34 2.74
C GLY A 291 12.96 -12.40 3.71
N GLN A 292 14.17 -12.26 3.18
CA GLN A 292 15.42 -12.22 3.95
C GLN A 292 15.95 -10.80 4.12
N ILE A 293 15.19 -9.79 3.70
CA ILE A 293 15.58 -8.38 3.83
C ILE A 293 15.44 -7.99 5.31
N PRO A 294 16.52 -7.49 5.94
CA PRO A 294 16.50 -7.15 7.36
C PRO A 294 15.62 -5.92 7.65
N ASP A 295 15.49 -5.02 6.68
CA ASP A 295 14.73 -3.78 6.81
C ASP A 295 13.27 -4.02 7.17
N GLU A 296 12.84 -3.25 8.17
CA GLU A 296 11.53 -3.34 8.74
C GLU A 296 10.61 -2.26 8.17
N ILE A 297 9.40 -2.66 7.82
CA ILE A 297 8.31 -1.78 7.42
C ILE A 297 7.44 -1.55 8.64
N LYS A 298 7.50 -0.34 9.21
CA LYS A 298 6.59 0.07 10.30
C LYS A 298 5.22 0.36 9.70
N LEU A 299 4.27 -0.54 9.93
CA LEU A 299 2.94 -0.44 9.32
C LEU A 299 2.03 0.44 10.16
N PHE A 300 2.07 0.22 11.48
CA PHE A 300 1.09 0.79 12.37
C PHE A 300 1.63 0.94 13.78
N GLU A 301 1.23 2.03 14.42
CA GLU A 301 1.40 2.25 15.84
C GLU A 301 0.13 2.90 16.37
N SER A 302 -0.39 2.39 17.47
CA SER A 302 -1.60 2.88 18.12
C SER A 302 -1.48 2.89 19.61
N VAL A 303 -2.04 3.96 20.15
CA VAL A 303 -2.20 4.19 21.57
C VAL A 303 -3.69 4.02 21.91
N ALA A 304 -3.97 3.27 22.98
CA ALA A 304 -5.28 3.13 23.61
C ALA A 304 -6.40 2.47 22.77
N ILE A 305 -6.20 1.21 22.39
CA ILE A 305 -7.29 0.35 21.86
C ILE A 305 -8.07 -0.22 23.04
N ALA A 306 -9.31 0.26 23.23
CA ALA A 306 -10.17 -0.16 24.34
C ALA A 306 -11.36 -1.03 23.92
N LYS A 307 -11.65 -1.15 22.62
CA LYS A 307 -12.81 -1.89 22.09
C LYS A 307 -12.45 -2.64 20.81
N PRO A 308 -13.14 -3.75 20.51
CA PRO A 308 -13.02 -4.42 19.22
C PRO A 308 -13.26 -3.43 18.08
N CYS A 309 -12.36 -3.42 17.12
CA CYS A 309 -12.44 -2.51 15.98
C CYS A 309 -11.74 -3.10 14.77
N GLN A 310 -12.18 -2.70 13.59
CA GLN A 310 -11.43 -2.92 12.36
C GLN A 310 -10.58 -1.68 12.11
N LEU A 311 -9.28 -1.87 11.87
CA LEU A 311 -8.44 -0.76 11.43
C LEU A 311 -8.84 -0.43 9.99
N ASN A 312 -9.28 0.81 9.76
CA ASN A 312 -9.74 1.27 8.45
C ASN A 312 -8.61 1.39 7.41
N LYS A 313 -7.36 1.21 7.84
CA LYS A 313 -6.17 1.29 7.00
C LYS A 313 -5.85 -0.07 6.38
N ARG A 314 -5.55 -0.06 5.09
CA ARG A 314 -5.03 -1.21 4.35
C ARG A 314 -3.54 -0.99 4.15
N PHE A 315 -2.75 -2.05 4.32
CA PHE A 315 -1.32 -1.99 4.03
C PHE A 315 -1.07 -2.71 2.72
N VAL A 316 -0.41 -2.04 1.78
CA VAL A 316 -0.03 -2.63 0.50
C VAL A 316 1.47 -2.84 0.49
N LEU A 317 1.89 -4.05 0.17
CA LEU A 317 3.27 -4.52 0.25
C LEU A 317 3.60 -5.33 -1.01
N ALA A 318 4.82 -5.22 -1.50
CA ALA A 318 5.40 -6.13 -2.46
C ALA A 318 6.05 -7.30 -1.71
N ILE A 319 5.76 -8.54 -2.13
CA ILE A 319 6.37 -9.73 -1.52
C ILE A 319 6.87 -10.65 -2.63
N VAL A 320 8.14 -11.08 -2.55
CA VAL A 320 8.69 -12.07 -3.47
C VAL A 320 7.83 -13.34 -3.43
N LYS A 321 7.42 -13.83 -4.59
CA LYS A 321 6.61 -15.05 -4.71
C LYS A 321 7.30 -16.23 -4.02
N ARG A 322 6.54 -17.00 -3.23
CA ARG A 322 7.03 -18.08 -2.34
C ARG A 322 7.93 -17.63 -1.18
N GLY A 323 8.20 -16.33 -1.06
CA GLY A 323 8.86 -15.73 0.10
C GLY A 323 7.99 -15.78 1.36
N ILE A 324 8.58 -15.35 2.47
CA ILE A 324 7.95 -15.28 3.77
C ILE A 324 7.84 -13.81 4.16
N LEU A 325 6.65 -13.37 4.52
CA LEU A 325 6.43 -12.12 5.23
C LEU A 325 6.50 -12.42 6.72
N VAL A 326 7.45 -11.82 7.43
CA VAL A 326 7.55 -11.95 8.88
C VAL A 326 6.85 -10.76 9.50
N LEU A 327 5.76 -11.03 10.22
CA LEU A 327 5.05 -10.03 11.01
C LEU A 327 5.63 -9.97 12.41
N ASP A 328 5.87 -8.76 12.90
CA ASP A 328 6.22 -8.45 14.27
C ASP A 328 5.10 -7.61 14.89
N LEU A 329 4.43 -8.19 15.89
CA LEU A 329 3.33 -7.57 16.59
C LEU A 329 3.70 -7.40 18.07
N LYS A 330 3.70 -6.15 18.52
CA LYS A 330 4.03 -5.77 19.90
C LYS A 330 2.80 -5.19 20.57
N VAL A 331 2.47 -5.71 21.74
CA VAL A 331 1.28 -5.31 22.51
C VAL A 331 1.68 -4.99 23.95
N LYS A 332 1.29 -3.82 24.44
CA LYS A 332 1.50 -3.38 25.83
C LYS A 332 0.17 -3.00 26.46
N ARG A 333 -0.14 -3.54 27.64
CA ARG A 333 -1.40 -3.21 28.33
C ARG A 333 -1.40 -1.73 28.73
N SER A 334 -2.55 -1.07 28.61
CA SER A 334 -2.69 0.30 29.09
C SER A 334 -2.65 0.30 30.63
N GLY A 335 -1.80 1.15 31.21
CA GLY A 335 -1.54 1.18 32.65
C GLY A 335 -0.45 0.23 33.16
N ALA A 336 0.19 -0.52 32.26
CA ALA A 336 1.45 -1.22 32.56
C ALA A 336 2.54 -0.20 32.94
N SER A 337 3.50 -0.60 33.79
CA SER A 337 4.62 0.28 34.14
C SER A 337 5.44 0.62 32.89
N GLU A 338 6.16 1.74 32.90
CA GLU A 338 7.04 2.09 31.78
C GLU A 338 8.12 1.02 31.56
N GLU A 339 8.59 0.41 32.64
CA GLU A 339 9.56 -0.69 32.66
C GLU A 339 9.02 -2.03 32.11
N GLU A 340 7.70 -2.21 32.02
CA GLU A 340 7.12 -3.44 31.51
C GLU A 340 7.28 -3.51 29.98
N GLU A 341 8.08 -4.45 29.50
CA GLU A 341 8.34 -4.68 28.08
C GLU A 341 7.05 -5.13 27.34
N PRO A 342 6.81 -4.64 26.10
CA PRO A 342 5.67 -5.10 25.30
C PRO A 342 5.80 -6.59 24.97
N VAL A 343 4.68 -7.30 25.05
CA VAL A 343 4.62 -8.70 24.60
C VAL A 343 4.76 -8.72 23.08
N CYS A 344 5.81 -9.38 22.60
CA CYS A 344 6.14 -9.48 21.18
C CYS A 344 5.72 -10.84 20.62
N MET A 345 5.04 -10.85 19.47
CA MET A 345 4.69 -12.06 18.74
C MET A 345 5.16 -11.98 17.29
N LEU A 346 6.07 -12.90 16.92
CA LEU A 346 6.55 -13.05 15.54
C LEU A 346 5.79 -14.15 14.81
N ARG A 347 5.36 -13.88 13.58
CA ARG A 347 4.68 -14.86 12.73
C ARG A 347 5.10 -14.75 11.27
N GLY A 348 5.54 -15.87 10.71
CA GLY A 348 5.82 -15.98 9.28
C GLY A 348 4.57 -16.33 8.47
N LEU A 349 4.32 -15.59 7.40
CA LEU A 349 3.27 -15.82 6.42
C LEU A 349 3.89 -16.12 5.06
N LYS A 350 3.61 -17.30 4.52
CA LYS A 350 4.10 -17.66 3.19
C LYS A 350 3.27 -16.95 2.13
N ALA A 351 3.94 -16.17 1.28
CA ALA A 351 3.30 -15.52 0.15
C ALA A 351 2.89 -16.58 -0.89
N LYS A 352 1.57 -16.77 -1.04
CA LYS A 352 0.96 -17.60 -2.08
C LYS A 352 0.02 -16.75 -2.91
N ALA A 353 0.21 -16.75 -4.23
CA ALA A 353 -0.77 -16.19 -5.15
C ALA A 353 -2.14 -16.85 -4.94
N HIS A 354 -3.22 -16.12 -5.18
CA HIS A 354 -4.60 -16.59 -5.00
C HIS A 354 -4.92 -17.08 -3.58
N SER A 355 -4.13 -16.69 -2.59
CA SER A 355 -4.39 -17.04 -1.20
C SER A 355 -4.97 -15.86 -0.43
N GLN A 356 -5.86 -16.21 0.48
CA GLN A 356 -6.28 -15.38 1.58
C GLN A 356 -5.89 -16.13 2.85
N VAL A 357 -5.10 -15.49 3.70
CA VAL A 357 -4.66 -16.05 4.96
C VAL A 357 -5.24 -15.22 6.09
N ILE A 358 -6.03 -15.85 6.95
CA ILE A 358 -6.48 -15.28 8.22
C ILE A 358 -5.58 -15.85 9.29
N LEU A 359 -4.84 -14.99 9.98
CA LEU A 359 -3.93 -15.37 11.05
C LEU A 359 -4.43 -14.78 12.38
N PRO A 360 -4.94 -15.61 13.29
CA PRO A 360 -5.23 -15.18 14.64
C PRO A 360 -3.94 -15.06 15.47
N MET A 361 -3.77 -13.91 16.10
CA MET A 361 -2.74 -13.62 17.10
C MET A 361 -3.45 -13.34 18.42
N ILE A 362 -3.27 -14.24 19.38
CA ILE A 362 -3.99 -14.22 20.66
C ILE A 362 -3.03 -13.75 21.73
N PHE A 363 -3.39 -12.67 22.40
CA PHE A 363 -2.73 -12.12 23.59
C PHE A 363 -3.70 -12.20 24.77
N ASP A 364 -3.16 -12.11 25.98
CA ASP A 364 -3.98 -12.14 27.19
C ASP A 364 -5.01 -11.00 27.24
N CYS A 365 -4.68 -9.86 26.63
CA CYS A 365 -5.55 -8.69 26.57
C CYS A 365 -6.36 -8.55 25.27
N ALA A 366 -6.10 -9.35 24.22
CA ALA A 366 -6.77 -9.16 22.92
C ALA A 366 -6.70 -10.37 21.99
N THR A 367 -7.66 -10.46 21.09
CA THR A 367 -7.57 -11.32 19.89
C THR A 367 -7.48 -10.43 18.66
N ILE A 368 -6.39 -10.57 17.90
CA ILE A 368 -6.09 -9.78 16.72
C ILE A 368 -6.05 -10.71 15.50
N LEU A 369 -6.84 -10.41 14.48
CA LEU A 369 -6.83 -11.11 13.21
C LEU A 369 -6.06 -10.29 12.19
N VAL A 370 -5.02 -10.89 11.62
CA VAL A 370 -4.32 -10.35 10.46
C VAL A 370 -4.81 -11.08 9.21
N LEU A 371 -5.39 -10.32 8.28
CA LEU A 371 -5.86 -10.81 7.00
C LEU A 371 -4.91 -10.39 5.90
N GLN A 372 -4.20 -11.34 5.32
CA GLN A 372 -3.35 -11.13 4.15
C GLN A 372 -4.06 -11.63 2.89
N THR A 373 -4.08 -10.83 1.83
CA THR A 373 -4.58 -11.22 0.50
C THR A 373 -3.55 -10.84 -0.56
N ALA A 374 -3.06 -11.82 -1.33
CA ALA A 374 -1.99 -11.61 -2.32
C ALA A 374 -2.47 -11.59 -3.78
N VAL A 375 -3.76 -11.85 -4.02
CA VAL A 375 -4.45 -11.70 -5.32
C VAL A 375 -5.94 -11.49 -5.05
N ARG A 376 -6.57 -10.56 -5.77
CA ARG A 376 -8.00 -10.32 -5.62
C ARG A 376 -8.81 -11.41 -6.32
N HIS A 377 -9.29 -12.39 -5.57
CA HIS A 377 -10.38 -13.22 -6.07
C HIS A 377 -11.62 -12.35 -6.31
N ARG A 378 -12.15 -12.33 -7.54
CA ARG A 378 -13.47 -11.73 -7.85
C ARG A 378 -14.60 -12.61 -7.27
N LEU A 379 -14.48 -13.08 -6.02
CA LEU A 379 -15.43 -14.01 -5.40
C LEU A 379 -16.66 -13.33 -4.80
N ALA A 380 -16.66 -12.01 -4.58
CA ALA A 380 -17.76 -11.34 -3.87
C ALA A 380 -18.89 -10.75 -4.75
N LYS A 381 -18.83 -10.82 -6.10
CA LYS A 381 -19.86 -10.21 -6.96
C LYS A 381 -20.57 -11.14 -7.96
N VAL A 382 -20.10 -12.34 -8.23
CA VAL A 382 -20.75 -13.18 -9.25
C VAL A 382 -21.72 -14.18 -8.62
N GLN A 383 -21.33 -14.86 -7.54
CA GLN A 383 -22.19 -15.88 -6.92
C GLN A 383 -23.42 -15.28 -6.21
N GLY A 384 -23.28 -14.11 -5.57
CA GLY A 384 -24.40 -13.38 -4.96
C GLY A 384 -25.38 -12.78 -5.96
N TYR A 385 -24.91 -12.35 -7.15
CA TYR A 385 -25.75 -11.81 -8.23
C TYR A 385 -26.46 -12.92 -9.03
N LEU A 386 -25.97 -14.15 -8.99
CA LEU A 386 -26.57 -15.30 -9.67
C LEU A 386 -27.52 -16.11 -8.76
N LYS A 387 -27.23 -16.24 -7.46
CA LYS A 387 -28.00 -17.12 -6.54
C LYS A 387 -29.14 -16.45 -5.76
N ALA A 388 -29.29 -15.13 -5.76
CA ALA A 388 -30.36 -14.47 -4.99
C ALA A 388 -31.71 -14.44 -5.75
N LYS A 389 -32.84 -14.45 -5.04
CA LYS A 389 -34.19 -14.19 -5.61
C LYS A 389 -34.29 -12.83 -6.34
N LYS A 390 -33.34 -11.91 -6.10
CA LYS A 390 -33.15 -10.62 -6.79
C LYS A 390 -31.93 -10.61 -7.75
N GLY A 391 -31.45 -11.78 -8.18
CA GLY A 391 -30.27 -11.91 -9.03
C GLY A 391 -30.50 -11.47 -10.48
N SER A 392 -29.41 -11.18 -11.22
CA SER A 392 -29.44 -10.58 -12.56
C SER A 392 -30.21 -11.42 -13.59
N ILE A 393 -30.15 -12.76 -13.51
CA ILE A 393 -30.87 -13.64 -14.44
C ILE A 393 -32.39 -13.48 -14.26
N ARG A 394 -32.89 -13.48 -13.03
CA ARG A 394 -34.34 -13.39 -12.80
C ARG A 394 -34.86 -11.95 -12.81
N GLY A 395 -34.11 -11.01 -12.22
CA GLY A 395 -34.49 -9.60 -12.12
C GLY A 395 -34.24 -8.78 -13.38
N ASN A 396 -33.24 -9.13 -14.21
CA ASN A 396 -32.89 -8.36 -15.40
C ASN A 396 -33.19 -9.07 -16.73
N LEU A 397 -33.36 -10.39 -16.76
CA LEU A 397 -33.81 -11.10 -17.97
C LEU A 397 -35.27 -11.59 -17.90
N MET A 398 -35.77 -11.97 -16.72
CA MET A 398 -37.13 -12.55 -16.58
C MET A 398 -38.16 -11.66 -15.87
N GLY A 399 -37.82 -10.42 -15.51
CA GLY A 399 -38.70 -9.55 -14.75
C GLY A 399 -38.13 -8.16 -14.49
N LYS A 400 -37.72 -7.45 -15.56
CA LYS A 400 -37.27 -6.06 -15.46
C LYS A 400 -38.42 -5.15 -15.06
N ARG A 401 -38.11 -4.17 -14.19
CA ARG A 401 -38.95 -2.99 -14.07
C ARG A 401 -38.82 -2.21 -15.38
N VAL A 402 -39.95 -1.80 -15.93
CA VAL A 402 -40.02 -0.99 -17.14
C VAL A 402 -40.38 0.43 -16.75
N ASP A 403 -39.64 1.39 -17.28
CA ASP A 403 -40.00 2.79 -17.19
C ASP A 403 -41.25 3.04 -18.05
N PHE A 404 -42.01 4.09 -17.73
CA PHE A 404 -43.32 4.39 -18.34
C PHE A 404 -44.45 3.41 -17.99
N SER A 405 -44.41 2.80 -16.81
CA SER A 405 -45.52 2.00 -16.27
C SER A 405 -46.10 2.60 -14.99
N ALA A 406 -47.42 2.51 -14.85
CA ALA A 406 -48.20 3.05 -13.74
C ALA A 406 -49.08 1.93 -13.14
N ARG A 407 -49.17 1.86 -11.81
CA ARG A 407 -50.04 0.90 -11.12
C ARG A 407 -50.93 1.63 -10.12
N THR A 408 -52.23 1.44 -10.22
CA THR A 408 -53.24 1.95 -9.29
C THR A 408 -54.32 0.90 -9.05
N VAL A 409 -55.11 1.08 -8.00
CA VAL A 409 -56.30 0.25 -7.73
C VAL A 409 -57.38 0.57 -8.77
N ILE A 410 -58.04 -0.46 -9.30
CA ILE A 410 -59.12 -0.31 -10.29
C ILE A 410 -60.44 -0.08 -9.54
N THR A 411 -61.23 0.89 -10.01
CA THR A 411 -62.57 1.20 -9.49
C THR A 411 -63.58 1.07 -10.64
N PRO A 412 -64.73 0.40 -10.44
CA PRO A 412 -65.73 0.25 -11.50
C PRO A 412 -66.38 1.60 -11.85
N ASP A 413 -66.53 1.87 -13.15
CA ASP A 413 -67.23 3.03 -13.70
C ASP A 413 -68.17 2.52 -14.79
N SER A 414 -69.48 2.73 -14.64
CA SER A 414 -70.50 2.27 -15.58
C SER A 414 -70.63 3.14 -16.84
N ASN A 415 -69.96 4.30 -16.88
CA ASN A 415 -70.05 5.27 -17.98
C ASN A 415 -68.88 5.16 -18.98
N ILE A 416 -68.07 4.10 -18.91
CA ILE A 416 -66.98 3.83 -19.88
C ILE A 416 -67.33 2.66 -20.79
N THR A 417 -67.01 2.79 -22.08
CA THR A 417 -67.16 1.70 -23.06
C THR A 417 -65.96 0.76 -22.96
N MET A 418 -66.13 -0.50 -23.40
CA MET A 418 -65.19 -1.61 -23.17
C MET A 418 -63.73 -1.35 -23.60
N ASN A 419 -63.50 -0.39 -24.50
CA ASN A 419 -62.17 -0.05 -25.03
C ASN A 419 -61.53 1.19 -24.38
N TRP A 420 -62.16 1.81 -23.36
CA TRP A 420 -61.69 3.05 -22.75
C TRP A 420 -61.31 2.88 -21.28
N TRP A 421 -60.19 3.49 -20.89
CA TRP A 421 -59.71 3.56 -19.50
C TRP A 421 -59.42 5.01 -19.13
N LYS A 422 -59.78 5.44 -17.91
CA LYS A 422 -59.44 6.77 -17.39
C LYS A 422 -58.14 6.71 -16.59
N GLY A 423 -57.14 7.50 -16.99
CA GLY A 423 -55.91 7.72 -16.22
C GLY A 423 -56.05 8.89 -15.24
N THR A 424 -55.57 8.74 -14.01
CA THR A 424 -55.57 9.83 -13.01
C THR A 424 -54.60 10.95 -13.43
N LEU A 425 -55.04 12.22 -13.33
CA LEU A 425 -54.30 13.42 -13.77
C LEU A 425 -52.85 13.50 -13.23
N MET A 426 -52.61 12.97 -12.03
CA MET A 426 -51.28 12.98 -11.41
C MET A 426 -50.22 12.15 -12.17
N MET A 427 -50.64 11.13 -12.92
CA MET A 427 -49.73 10.31 -13.76
C MET A 427 -49.28 11.06 -15.03
N GLY A 428 -50.11 11.96 -15.57
CA GLY A 428 -49.77 12.72 -16.79
C GLY A 428 -48.68 13.78 -16.58
N ILE A 429 -48.60 14.37 -15.39
CA ILE A 429 -47.60 15.39 -15.04
C ILE A 429 -46.19 14.79 -14.94
N LEU A 430 -46.07 13.53 -14.52
CA LEU A 430 -44.77 12.86 -14.37
C LEU A 430 -44.08 12.57 -15.70
N PHE A 431 -44.85 12.29 -16.77
CA PHE A 431 -44.31 11.98 -18.10
C PHE A 431 -43.71 13.20 -18.80
N PHE A 432 -44.30 14.39 -18.62
CA PHE A 432 -43.80 15.62 -19.25
C PHE A 432 -42.49 16.13 -18.63
N SER A 433 -42.22 15.82 -17.36
CA SER A 433 -41.04 16.34 -16.65
C SER A 433 -39.73 15.60 -16.95
N ILE A 434 -39.76 14.43 -17.60
CA ILE A 434 -38.58 13.58 -17.83
C ILE A 434 -38.00 13.76 -19.25
N GLY A 435 -38.67 14.52 -20.12
CA GLY A 435 -38.36 14.63 -21.55
C GLY A 435 -37.97 16.02 -22.08
N ASN A 436 -37.26 16.88 -21.32
CA ASN A 436 -36.39 17.96 -21.85
C ASN A 436 -35.90 18.91 -20.72
N PRO A 437 -34.60 19.23 -20.61
CA PRO A 437 -34.08 20.16 -19.61
C PRO A 437 -33.92 21.60 -20.15
N VAL A 438 -34.90 22.14 -20.88
CA VAL A 438 -34.81 23.50 -21.48
C VAL A 438 -35.95 24.45 -21.06
N PHE A 439 -36.96 24.00 -20.32
CA PHE A 439 -38.05 24.87 -19.87
C PHE A 439 -38.35 24.72 -18.37
N THR A 440 -37.38 25.09 -17.53
CA THR A 440 -37.65 25.47 -16.13
C THR A 440 -37.75 26.99 -16.04
N LYS A 441 -38.83 27.55 -16.59
CA LYS A 441 -39.33 28.89 -16.23
C LYS A 441 -40.76 29.04 -16.75
N CYS A 442 -41.66 29.47 -15.86
CA CYS A 442 -43.13 29.55 -16.00
C CYS A 442 -43.78 28.17 -15.78
N ILE A 443 -44.76 27.98 -14.89
CA ILE A 443 -45.98 28.77 -14.72
C ILE A 443 -46.46 28.63 -13.26
N SER A 444 -46.74 29.77 -12.62
CA SER A 444 -47.59 29.87 -11.43
C SER A 444 -49.01 30.24 -11.86
N TRP A 445 -50.01 29.69 -11.16
CA TRP A 445 -51.43 30.11 -11.09
C TRP A 445 -52.35 29.84 -12.30
N GLY A 446 -53.54 29.32 -11.99
CA GLY A 446 -54.79 29.76 -12.64
C GLY A 446 -55.42 28.90 -13.75
N ILE A 447 -56.22 27.92 -13.33
CA ILE A 447 -57.42 27.31 -13.94
C ILE A 447 -58.03 28.02 -15.18
N ALA A 448 -58.37 27.26 -16.24
CA ALA A 448 -59.73 27.10 -16.80
C ALA A 448 -59.73 26.49 -18.24
N LEU A 449 -60.12 25.22 -18.38
CA LEU A 449 -60.66 24.69 -19.63
C LEU A 449 -62.18 24.87 -19.61
N LYS A 450 -62.69 25.71 -20.51
CA LYS A 450 -64.11 25.76 -20.88
C LYS A 450 -64.23 25.40 -22.36
N SER A 451 -64.94 24.30 -22.59
CA SER A 451 -65.89 24.06 -23.70
C SER A 451 -65.42 24.26 -25.16
N CYS A 452 -65.32 23.13 -25.87
CA CYS A 452 -65.74 22.92 -27.27
C CYS A 452 -67.04 23.71 -27.61
N PRO A 453 -67.40 24.05 -28.86
CA PRO A 453 -67.25 23.15 -30.02
C PRO A 453 -67.18 23.79 -31.45
N ILE A 454 -67.21 22.90 -32.46
CA ILE A 454 -67.70 23.06 -33.84
C ILE A 454 -66.68 23.51 -34.93
N GLN A 455 -66.50 22.58 -35.89
CA GLN A 455 -65.94 22.67 -37.25
C GLN A 455 -66.64 23.73 -38.15
N PRO A 456 -66.34 23.93 -39.46
CA PRO A 456 -65.34 23.29 -40.34
C PRO A 456 -64.48 24.27 -41.15
N SER A 457 -63.56 23.65 -41.90
CA SER A 457 -62.85 24.15 -43.09
C SER A 457 -63.57 25.19 -43.95
N THR A 458 -62.80 26.18 -44.41
CA THR A 458 -62.43 26.31 -45.83
C THR A 458 -61.02 26.86 -45.92
#